data_AF-A0A0N4VSE7-F1
#
_entry.id   AF-A0A0N4VSE7-F1
#
_cell.length_a   1.000
_cell.length_b   1.000
_cell.length_c   1.000
_cell.angle_alpha   90.00
_cell.angle_beta   90.00
_cell.angle_gamma   90.00
#
_symmetry.space_group_name_H-M   'P 1'
#
loop_
_entity.id
_entity.type
_entity.pdbx_description
1 polymer ?
#
loop_
_entity_poly.entity_id
_entity_poly.type
_entity_poly.pdbx_seq_one_letter_code
_entity_poly.pdbx_strand_id
1 'polypeptide(L)'
;MSSSDHLENRLRKELYREISIVESSHARPSEGLIQERVRYYGNKCYEANQMIRQARYEYASLRSDKEDLFNRRGGAFHYLVKLKQLAASHRQQRKELVTFTELFVLSHEWYEMLVTADEVEELSRLEFLSKLGEEEYVEPTEPGDRNYPEPVKTYRSYYQKDVTRMIRHQFIKVDALLEEEQEACEFAKAETRRNTTLEDEALRQMRESFSDLQDEIRRQNEDKTEWIETVRDSYYSFMEQNKRNVENSKPMAAKLKRVEANQKENITQMTRYMDECQHLATKIEEKLMELRSREEEKQMEHDRTSPGCSRTGYKKKHYGVDKPYCG
;
A
#
# COMPACT_ATOMS: atom_id res chain seq x y z
N MET A 1 -68.52 41.75 43.02
CA MET A 1 -68.45 40.30 43.29
C MET A 1 -66.98 39.91 43.25
N SER A 2 -66.51 39.28 44.32
CA SER A 2 -65.10 39.28 44.72
C SER A 2 -64.27 38.32 43.86
N SER A 3 -63.03 38.70 43.54
CA SER A 3 -62.03 37.83 42.89
C SER A 3 -61.89 36.45 43.58
N SER A 4 -62.25 36.38 44.86
CA SER A 4 -62.28 35.14 45.66
C SER A 4 -63.33 34.15 45.14
N ASP A 5 -64.56 34.60 44.85
CA ASP A 5 -65.67 33.73 44.44
C ASP A 5 -65.41 33.09 43.08
N HIS A 6 -64.69 33.81 42.21
CA HIS A 6 -64.31 33.31 40.89
C HIS A 6 -63.18 32.27 40.97
N LEU A 7 -62.22 32.45 41.88
CA LEU A 7 -61.16 31.48 42.13
C LEU A 7 -61.73 30.20 42.74
N GLU A 8 -62.61 30.33 43.73
CA GLU A 8 -63.26 29.22 44.40
C GLU A 8 -64.12 28.38 43.44
N ASN A 9 -64.89 29.04 42.56
CA ASN A 9 -65.66 28.34 41.53
C ASN A 9 -64.79 27.65 40.48
N ARG A 10 -63.61 28.19 40.15
CA ARG A 10 -62.65 27.52 39.25
C ARG A 10 -62.04 26.29 39.91
N LEU A 11 -61.65 26.40 41.18
CA LEU A 11 -61.12 25.28 41.95
C LEU A 11 -62.16 24.16 42.12
N ARG A 12 -63.42 24.50 42.46
CA ARG A 12 -64.51 23.51 42.51
C ARG A 12 -64.73 22.82 41.17
N LYS A 13 -64.68 23.56 40.05
CA LYS A 13 -64.82 22.97 38.71
C LYS A 13 -63.69 22.02 38.36
N GLU A 14 -62.43 22.37 38.69
CA GLU A 14 -61.31 21.44 38.49
C GLU A 14 -61.45 20.20 39.39
N LEU A 15 -61.77 20.39 40.67
CA LEU A 15 -62.04 19.27 41.60
C LEU A 15 -63.13 18.32 41.07
N TYR A 16 -64.27 18.85 40.63
CA TYR A 16 -65.34 18.02 40.06
C TYR A 16 -64.94 17.33 38.76
N ARG A 17 -64.10 17.98 37.94
CA ARG A 17 -63.59 17.40 36.70
C ARG A 17 -62.62 16.26 37.00
N GLU A 18 -61.70 16.44 37.95
CA GLU A 18 -60.79 15.39 38.38
C GLU A 18 -61.56 14.19 38.98
N ILE A 19 -62.53 14.44 39.86
CA ILE A 19 -63.42 13.39 40.40
C ILE A 19 -64.14 12.63 39.27
N SER A 20 -64.72 13.33 38.29
CA SER A 20 -65.44 12.70 37.19
C SER A 20 -64.53 11.85 36.27
N ILE A 21 -63.29 12.28 36.05
CA ILE A 21 -62.28 11.51 35.31
C ILE A 21 -61.91 10.23 36.09
N VAL A 22 -61.79 10.35 37.41
CA VAL A 22 -61.48 9.24 38.30
C VAL A 22 -62.61 8.20 38.32
N GLU A 23 -63.88 8.63 38.41
CA GLU A 23 -65.05 7.74 38.44
C GLU A 23 -65.31 7.01 37.11
N SER A 24 -64.87 7.57 35.97
CA SER A 24 -65.14 7.01 34.64
C SER A 24 -64.04 6.09 34.09
N SER A 25 -62.87 6.01 34.73
CA SER A 25 -61.75 5.17 34.28
C SER A 25 -61.97 3.68 34.66
N HIS A 26 -62.05 2.80 33.65
CA HIS A 26 -62.34 1.36 33.80
C HIS A 26 -61.23 0.52 34.47
N ALA A 27 -60.10 1.12 34.85
CA ALA A 27 -59.07 0.47 35.67
C ALA A 27 -58.36 1.50 36.54
N ARG A 28 -59.03 1.97 37.59
CA ARG A 28 -58.41 2.81 38.61
C ARG A 28 -57.22 2.07 39.24
N PRO A 29 -56.01 2.62 39.23
CA PRO A 29 -54.86 1.98 39.86
C PRO A 29 -55.06 1.95 41.38
N SER A 30 -54.82 0.78 42.00
CA SER A 30 -54.87 0.64 43.45
C SER A 30 -53.73 1.42 44.12
N GLU A 31 -53.88 1.75 45.40
CA GLU A 31 -52.82 2.38 46.19
C GLU A 31 -51.50 1.60 46.07
N GLY A 32 -51.55 0.27 46.26
CA GLY A 32 -50.35 -0.57 46.16
C GLY A 32 -49.65 -0.49 44.80
N LEU A 33 -50.42 -0.41 43.70
CA LEU A 33 -49.85 -0.25 42.35
C LEU A 33 -49.21 1.13 42.18
N ILE A 34 -49.81 2.18 42.74
CA ILE A 34 -49.25 3.54 42.70
C ILE A 34 -47.96 3.61 43.52
N GLN A 35 -47.96 3.07 44.74
CA GLN A 35 -46.77 3.00 45.60
C GLN A 35 -45.62 2.26 44.90
N GLU A 36 -45.92 1.12 44.26
CA GLU A 36 -44.94 0.36 43.47
C GLU A 36 -44.34 1.22 42.34
N ARG A 37 -45.20 1.93 41.59
CA ARG A 37 -44.77 2.79 40.49
C ARG A 37 -43.95 4.00 40.96
N VAL A 38 -44.35 4.65 42.06
CA VAL A 38 -43.59 5.77 42.67
C VAL A 38 -42.18 5.30 43.04
N ARG A 39 -42.06 4.15 43.72
CA ARG A 39 -40.76 3.56 44.07
C ARG A 39 -39.96 3.22 42.82
N TYR A 40 -40.56 2.49 41.87
CA TYR A 40 -39.88 2.02 40.68
C TYR A 40 -39.36 3.17 39.80
N TYR A 41 -40.25 4.08 39.39
CA TYR A 41 -39.85 5.20 38.52
C TYR A 41 -39.01 6.24 39.26
N GLY A 42 -39.20 6.41 40.57
CA GLY A 42 -38.32 7.22 41.42
C GLY A 42 -36.90 6.68 41.41
N ASN A 43 -36.72 5.37 41.61
CA ASN A 43 -35.41 4.71 41.53
C ASN A 43 -34.77 4.89 40.15
N LYS A 44 -35.54 4.75 39.07
CA LYS A 44 -35.05 5.02 37.71
C LYS A 44 -34.60 6.46 37.49
N CYS A 45 -35.27 7.43 38.11
CA CYS A 45 -34.84 8.82 38.08
C CYS A 45 -33.50 9.03 38.81
N TYR A 46 -33.26 8.35 39.93
CA TYR A 46 -31.98 8.42 40.65
C TYR A 46 -30.84 7.74 39.89
N GLU A 47 -31.11 6.59 39.26
CA GLU A 47 -30.15 5.88 38.40
C GLU A 47 -29.67 6.72 37.20
N ALA A 48 -30.44 7.74 36.80
CA ALA A 48 -30.09 8.65 35.71
C ALA A 48 -28.73 9.33 35.92
N ASN A 49 -28.37 9.68 37.15
CA ASN A 49 -27.07 10.32 37.42
C ASN A 49 -25.91 9.41 37.01
N GLN A 50 -25.98 8.12 37.35
CA GLN A 50 -24.97 7.14 36.98
C GLN A 50 -24.94 6.89 35.47
N MET A 51 -26.12 6.76 34.84
CA MET A 51 -26.26 6.60 33.40
C MET A 51 -25.57 7.76 32.64
N ILE A 52 -25.81 9.01 33.06
CA ILE A 52 -25.25 10.20 32.41
C ILE A 52 -23.73 10.27 32.58
N ARG A 53 -23.24 9.92 33.77
CA ARG A 53 -21.80 9.84 34.05
C ARG A 53 -21.14 8.82 33.14
N GLN A 54 -21.73 7.63 33.05
CA GLN A 54 -21.22 6.57 32.18
C GLN A 54 -21.21 7.00 30.71
N ALA A 55 -22.28 7.62 30.22
CA ALA A 55 -22.35 8.18 28.88
C ALA A 55 -21.21 9.19 28.61
N ARG A 56 -20.91 10.08 29.59
CA ARG A 56 -19.78 11.00 29.49
C ARG A 56 -18.43 10.29 29.45
N TYR A 57 -18.22 9.25 30.24
CA TYR A 57 -16.97 8.47 30.21
C TYR A 57 -16.80 7.73 28.88
N GLU A 58 -17.86 7.14 28.34
CA GLU A 58 -17.85 6.48 27.04
C GLU A 58 -17.51 7.47 25.92
N TYR A 59 -18.10 8.67 25.94
CA TYR A 59 -17.77 9.73 25.00
C TYR A 59 -16.33 10.24 25.14
N ALA A 60 -15.88 10.50 26.36
CA ALA A 60 -14.52 10.96 26.63
C ALA A 60 -13.47 9.93 26.17
N SER A 61 -13.71 8.65 26.45
CA SER A 61 -12.88 7.52 26.01
C SER A 61 -12.80 7.42 24.49
N LEU A 62 -13.95 7.54 23.80
CA LEU A 62 -13.95 7.55 22.34
C LEU A 62 -13.18 8.75 21.78
N ARG A 63 -13.27 9.92 22.44
CA ARG A 63 -12.55 11.13 22.03
C ARG A 63 -11.04 11.00 22.24
N SER A 64 -10.57 10.37 23.32
CA SER A 64 -9.13 10.11 23.51
C SER A 64 -8.57 9.16 22.46
N ASP A 65 -9.36 8.18 22.02
CA ASP A 65 -8.96 7.20 21.00
C ASP A 65 -8.98 7.77 19.57
N LYS A 66 -9.36 9.05 19.37
CA LYS A 66 -9.56 9.64 18.05
C LYS A 66 -8.35 9.50 17.14
N GLU A 67 -7.16 9.89 17.61
CA GLU A 67 -5.94 9.88 16.79
C GLU A 67 -5.55 8.45 16.41
N ASP A 68 -5.60 7.52 17.36
CA ASP A 68 -5.30 6.10 17.15
C ASP A 68 -6.27 5.44 16.16
N LEU A 69 -7.54 5.84 16.19
CA LEU A 69 -8.54 5.36 15.23
C LEU A 69 -8.29 5.96 13.85
N PHE A 70 -7.95 7.26 13.76
CA PHE A 70 -7.72 7.96 12.49
C PHE A 70 -6.50 7.44 11.74
N ASN A 71 -5.45 7.04 12.45
CA ASN A 71 -4.21 6.54 11.85
C ASN A 71 -4.35 5.16 11.18
N ARG A 72 -5.50 4.48 11.34
CA ARG A 72 -5.78 3.18 10.70
C ARG A 72 -6.45 3.38 9.34
N ARG A 73 -6.27 2.41 8.45
CA ARG A 73 -6.97 2.40 7.15
C ARG A 73 -8.48 2.41 7.37
N GLY A 74 -9.19 3.35 6.74
CA GLY A 74 -10.63 3.56 6.96
C GLY A 74 -10.98 4.13 8.34
N GLY A 75 -9.97 4.62 9.07
CA GLY A 75 -10.07 5.07 10.46
C GLY A 75 -11.07 6.19 10.71
N ALA A 76 -11.08 7.20 9.83
CA ALA A 76 -12.03 8.32 9.91
C ALA A 76 -13.49 7.85 9.82
N PHE A 77 -13.78 6.93 8.89
CA PHE A 77 -15.12 6.34 8.75
C PHE A 77 -15.48 5.48 9.97
N HIS A 78 -14.55 4.67 10.47
CA HIS A 78 -14.76 3.85 11.65
C HIS A 78 -15.07 4.68 12.90
N TYR A 79 -14.31 5.77 13.11
CA TYR A 79 -14.56 6.73 14.19
C TYR A 79 -15.95 7.37 14.07
N LEU A 80 -16.32 7.81 12.86
CA LEU A 80 -17.65 8.38 12.59
C LEU A 80 -18.78 7.39 12.93
N VAL A 81 -18.63 6.12 12.57
CA VAL A 81 -19.63 5.08 12.86
C VAL A 81 -19.75 4.87 14.37
N LYS A 82 -18.63 4.71 15.08
CA LYS A 82 -18.64 4.57 16.54
C LYS A 82 -19.32 5.74 17.23
N LEU A 83 -19.01 6.97 16.82
CA LEU A 83 -19.58 8.16 17.41
C LEU A 83 -21.09 8.27 17.16
N LYS A 84 -21.57 7.91 15.95
CA LYS A 84 -23.00 7.83 15.65
C LYS A 84 -23.74 6.78 16.47
N GLN A 85 -23.12 5.61 16.67
CA GLN A 85 -23.71 4.54 17.49
C GLN A 85 -23.84 4.98 18.95
N LEU A 86 -22.79 5.62 19.48
CA LEU A 86 -22.78 6.17 20.82
C LEU A 86 -23.87 7.24 21.00
N ALA A 87 -23.92 8.23 20.10
CA ALA A 87 -24.94 9.29 20.13
C ALA A 87 -26.37 8.74 20.01
N ALA A 88 -26.58 7.69 19.22
CA ALA A 88 -27.88 7.03 19.12
C ALA A 88 -28.27 6.35 20.44
N SER A 89 -27.33 5.67 21.09
CA SER A 89 -27.52 5.05 22.42
C SER A 89 -27.89 6.10 23.47
N HIS A 90 -27.15 7.20 23.55
CA HIS A 90 -27.41 8.28 24.52
C HIS A 90 -28.73 9.00 24.27
N ARG A 91 -29.14 9.18 23.00
CA ARG A 91 -30.48 9.70 22.67
C ARG A 91 -31.59 8.76 23.13
N GLN A 92 -31.36 7.46 23.04
CA GLN A 92 -32.33 6.47 23.53
C GLN A 92 -32.44 6.51 25.05
N GLN A 93 -31.31 6.54 25.76
CA GLN A 93 -31.25 6.73 27.21
C GLN A 93 -31.99 8.01 27.67
N ARG A 94 -31.80 9.13 26.97
CA ARG A 94 -32.55 10.38 27.22
C ARG A 94 -34.06 10.17 27.09
N LYS A 95 -34.52 9.49 26.05
CA LYS A 95 -35.95 9.21 25.84
C LYS A 95 -36.52 8.36 26.97
N GLU A 96 -35.79 7.34 27.40
CA GLU A 96 -36.17 6.49 28.53
C GLU A 96 -36.28 7.31 29.82
N LEU A 97 -35.34 8.21 30.07
CA LEU A 97 -35.37 9.12 31.22
C LEU A 97 -36.60 10.04 31.21
N VAL A 98 -36.97 10.58 30.04
CA VAL A 98 -38.22 11.36 29.88
C VAL A 98 -39.42 10.50 30.28
N THR A 99 -39.54 9.30 29.71
CA THR A 99 -40.63 8.38 30.02
C THR A 99 -40.71 8.03 31.51
N PHE A 100 -39.58 7.73 32.16
CA PHE A 100 -39.57 7.44 33.60
C PHE A 100 -40.01 8.64 34.44
N THR A 101 -39.61 9.84 34.05
CA THR A 101 -40.00 11.07 34.75
C THR A 101 -41.48 11.35 34.61
N GLU A 102 -42.03 11.21 33.41
CA GLU A 102 -43.46 11.38 33.14
C GLU A 102 -44.30 10.36 33.93
N LEU A 103 -43.89 9.10 33.93
CA LEU A 103 -44.59 8.04 34.68
C LEU A 103 -44.46 8.20 36.19
N PHE A 104 -43.34 8.72 36.69
CA PHE A 104 -43.16 9.08 38.09
C PHE A 104 -44.12 10.21 38.50
N VAL A 105 -44.17 11.29 37.73
CA VAL A 105 -45.08 12.42 37.95
C VAL A 105 -46.54 11.95 37.92
N LEU A 106 -46.92 11.18 36.90
CA LEU A 106 -48.26 10.63 36.77
C LEU A 106 -48.63 9.74 37.97
N SER A 107 -47.68 8.98 38.51
CA SER A 107 -47.92 8.15 39.70
C SER A 107 -48.22 9.00 40.93
N HIS A 108 -47.53 10.13 41.11
CA HIS A 108 -47.86 11.10 42.16
C HIS A 108 -49.24 11.73 41.97
N GLU A 109 -49.58 12.13 40.75
CA GLU A 109 -50.90 12.69 40.41
C GLU A 109 -52.02 11.69 40.73
N TRP A 110 -51.85 10.42 40.36
CA TRP A 110 -52.80 9.36 40.74
C TRP A 110 -52.90 9.18 42.25
N TYR A 111 -51.78 9.29 42.97
CA TYR A 111 -51.80 9.19 44.42
C TYR A 111 -52.61 10.33 45.06
N GLU A 112 -52.45 11.55 44.54
CA GLU A 112 -53.21 12.73 44.98
C GLU A 112 -54.70 12.63 44.65
N MET A 113 -55.04 12.03 43.51
CA MET A 113 -56.43 11.71 43.15
C MET A 113 -57.06 10.71 44.14
N LEU A 114 -56.33 9.66 44.56
CA LEU A 114 -56.83 8.73 45.56
C LEU A 114 -57.11 9.41 46.90
N VAL A 115 -56.21 10.31 47.33
CA VAL A 115 -56.40 11.10 48.55
C VAL A 115 -57.61 12.03 48.45
N THR A 116 -57.75 12.72 47.31
CA THR A 116 -58.86 13.66 47.09
C THR A 116 -60.22 12.96 47.04
N ALA A 117 -60.26 11.72 46.57
CA ALA A 117 -61.44 10.87 46.54
C ALA A 117 -61.73 10.16 47.89
N ASP A 118 -60.97 10.47 48.95
CA ASP A 118 -61.09 9.84 50.28
C ASP A 118 -60.88 8.32 50.26
N GLU A 119 -60.12 7.80 49.29
CA GLU A 119 -59.77 6.37 49.22
C GLU A 119 -58.46 6.04 49.94
N VAL A 120 -57.60 7.06 50.12
CA VAL A 120 -56.36 6.94 50.88
C VAL A 120 -56.22 8.17 51.78
N GLU A 121 -55.80 7.96 53.02
CA GLU A 121 -55.48 9.07 53.92
C GLU A 121 -54.20 9.79 53.48
N GLU A 122 -54.21 11.12 53.46
CA GLU A 122 -53.02 11.93 53.14
C GLU A 122 -51.84 11.61 54.07
N LEU A 123 -52.11 11.29 55.34
CA LEU A 123 -51.09 10.88 56.29
C LEU A 123 -50.40 9.58 55.87
N SER A 124 -51.15 8.59 55.37
CA SER A 124 -50.61 7.33 54.83
C SER A 124 -49.71 7.58 53.61
N ARG A 125 -50.13 8.48 52.70
CA ARG A 125 -49.31 8.89 51.55
C ARG A 125 -47.98 9.51 52.00
N LEU A 126 -48.01 10.43 52.96
CA LEU A 126 -46.82 11.10 53.46
C LEU A 126 -45.91 10.15 54.24
N GLU A 127 -46.49 9.25 55.05
CA GLU A 127 -45.74 8.22 55.79
C GLU A 127 -45.05 7.26 54.82
N PHE A 128 -45.72 6.85 53.74
CA PHE A 128 -45.11 6.04 52.68
C PHE A 128 -43.90 6.74 52.06
N LEU A 129 -44.02 8.02 51.69
CA LEU A 129 -42.90 8.77 51.10
C LEU A 129 -41.75 8.98 52.09
N SER A 130 -42.04 9.18 53.38
CA SER A 130 -41.02 9.26 54.45
C SER A 130 -40.28 7.94 54.59
N LYS A 131 -41.01 6.82 54.64
CA LYS A 131 -40.42 5.47 54.73
C LYS A 131 -39.49 5.19 53.55
N LEU A 132 -39.88 5.57 52.32
CA LEU A 132 -38.99 5.46 51.17
C LEU A 132 -37.73 6.32 51.33
N GLY A 133 -37.86 7.51 51.92
CA GLY A 133 -36.72 8.40 52.13
C GLY A 133 -35.76 7.95 53.23
N GLU A 134 -36.21 7.10 54.14
CA GLU A 134 -35.39 6.48 55.18
C GLU A 134 -34.63 5.24 54.69
N GLU A 135 -34.96 4.72 53.49
CA GLU A 135 -34.22 3.60 52.88
C GLU A 135 -32.79 4.03 52.54
N GLU A 136 -31.81 3.23 52.99
CA GLU A 136 -30.39 3.46 52.71
C GLU A 136 -30.03 2.95 51.30
N TYR A 137 -29.49 3.86 50.49
CA TYR A 137 -28.93 3.53 49.18
C TYR A 137 -27.41 3.57 49.24
N VAL A 138 -26.75 2.60 48.63
CA VAL A 138 -25.29 2.56 48.53
C VAL A 138 -24.91 3.02 47.14
N GLU A 139 -24.27 4.18 47.05
CA GLU A 139 -23.84 4.77 45.78
C GLU A 139 -22.30 4.76 45.69
N PRO A 140 -21.73 4.44 44.52
CA PRO A 140 -20.29 4.48 44.31
C PRO A 140 -19.78 5.92 44.36
N THR A 141 -18.61 6.13 44.95
CA THR A 141 -17.90 7.42 44.95
C THR A 141 -17.06 7.61 43.68
N GLU A 142 -16.72 8.85 43.37
CA GLU A 142 -15.97 9.23 42.18
C GLU A 142 -14.50 9.58 42.49
N PRO A 143 -13.58 9.39 41.52
CA PRO A 143 -12.23 9.91 41.63
C PRO A 143 -12.26 11.43 41.84
N GLY A 144 -11.84 11.89 43.03
CA GLY A 144 -11.93 13.30 43.46
C GLY A 144 -12.84 13.51 44.67
N ASP A 145 -13.71 12.55 44.99
CA ASP A 145 -14.45 12.54 46.25
C ASP A 145 -13.52 12.24 47.43
N ARG A 146 -13.81 12.86 48.57
CA ARG A 146 -13.00 12.76 49.78
C ARG A 146 -12.77 11.31 50.27
N ASN A 147 -13.72 10.42 49.97
CA ASN A 147 -13.74 9.03 50.45
C ASN A 147 -13.58 8.01 49.31
N TYR A 148 -13.14 8.42 48.11
CA TYR A 148 -12.89 7.48 47.02
C TYR A 148 -11.79 6.45 47.38
N PRO A 149 -11.96 5.15 47.09
CA PRO A 149 -13.01 4.52 46.29
C PRO A 149 -14.18 3.91 47.09
N GLU A 150 -14.31 4.21 48.38
CA GLU A 150 -15.32 3.60 49.24
C GLU A 150 -16.73 4.11 48.89
N PRO A 151 -17.74 3.23 48.75
CA PRO A 151 -19.10 3.66 48.46
C PRO A 151 -19.70 4.42 49.65
N VAL A 152 -20.60 5.36 49.36
CA VAL A 152 -21.24 6.21 50.36
C VAL A 152 -22.72 5.85 50.48
N LYS A 153 -23.20 5.85 51.72
CA LYS A 153 -24.62 5.71 52.02
C LYS A 153 -25.33 7.03 51.78
N THR A 154 -26.39 7.00 51.00
CA THR A 154 -27.22 8.16 50.69
C THR A 154 -28.69 7.86 50.96
N TYR A 155 -29.44 8.92 51.24
CA TYR A 155 -30.89 8.88 51.42
C TYR A 155 -31.53 9.69 50.29
N ARG A 156 -32.64 9.19 49.75
CA ARG A 156 -33.26 9.72 48.54
C ARG A 156 -34.63 10.30 48.87
N SER A 157 -34.92 11.52 48.41
CA SER A 157 -36.28 12.07 48.52
C SER A 157 -37.17 11.54 47.40
N TYR A 158 -38.37 11.05 47.75
CA TYR A 158 -39.38 10.63 46.76
C TYR A 158 -40.50 11.66 46.62
N TYR A 159 -40.33 12.87 47.16
CA TYR A 159 -41.26 13.95 46.90
C TYR A 159 -41.14 14.39 45.44
N GLN A 160 -42.29 14.50 44.76
CA GLN A 160 -42.39 14.86 43.34
C GLN A 160 -41.54 16.10 43.00
N LYS A 161 -41.59 17.13 43.84
CA LYS A 161 -40.84 18.39 43.66
C LYS A 161 -39.32 18.18 43.66
N ASP A 162 -38.82 17.33 44.54
CA ASP A 162 -37.38 17.11 44.70
C ASP A 162 -36.82 16.30 43.53
N VAL A 163 -37.48 15.18 43.19
CA VAL A 163 -37.10 14.34 42.06
C VAL A 163 -37.20 15.12 40.75
N THR A 164 -38.28 15.89 40.53
CA THR A 164 -38.43 16.72 39.34
C THR A 164 -37.33 17.78 39.23
N ARG A 165 -36.94 18.41 40.35
CA ARG A 165 -35.83 19.39 40.38
C ARG A 165 -34.51 18.71 40.03
N MET A 166 -34.23 17.55 40.62
CA MET A 166 -33.02 16.77 40.32
C MET A 166 -32.98 16.40 38.83
N ILE A 167 -34.04 15.81 38.30
CA ILE A 167 -34.12 15.37 36.92
C ILE A 167 -33.97 16.51 35.93
N ARG A 168 -34.54 17.69 36.20
CA ARG A 168 -34.33 18.88 35.35
C ARG A 168 -32.84 19.20 35.19
N HIS A 169 -32.07 19.12 36.27
CA HIS A 169 -30.62 19.31 36.21
C HIS A 169 -29.93 18.20 35.40
N GLN A 170 -30.41 16.96 35.50
CA GLN A 170 -29.90 15.85 34.72
C GLN A 170 -30.20 15.98 33.21
N PHE A 171 -31.39 16.46 32.84
CA PHE A 171 -31.70 16.75 31.43
C PHE A 171 -30.75 17.77 30.82
N ILE A 172 -30.43 18.84 31.55
CA ILE A 172 -29.45 19.84 31.08
C ILE A 172 -28.09 19.18 30.79
N LYS A 173 -27.64 18.26 31.65
CA LYS A 173 -26.35 17.56 31.45
C LYS A 173 -26.36 16.62 30.24
N VAL A 174 -27.47 15.89 30.03
CA VAL A 174 -27.64 15.00 28.87
C VAL A 174 -27.72 15.80 27.59
N ASP A 175 -28.52 16.87 27.59
CA ASP A 175 -28.73 17.68 26.39
C ASP A 175 -27.41 18.33 25.96
N ALA A 176 -26.61 18.85 26.90
CA ALA A 176 -25.26 19.34 26.61
C ALA A 176 -24.33 18.25 26.05
N LEU A 177 -24.35 17.03 26.59
CA LEU A 177 -23.57 15.91 26.05
C LEU A 177 -24.00 15.56 24.62
N LEU A 178 -25.30 15.50 24.36
CA LEU A 178 -25.84 15.18 23.03
C LEU A 178 -25.52 16.27 22.00
N GLU A 179 -25.45 17.54 22.41
CA GLU A 179 -24.97 18.64 21.58
C GLU A 179 -23.49 18.48 21.24
N GLU A 180 -22.64 18.22 22.24
CA GLU A 180 -21.20 17.96 22.03
C GLU A 180 -20.97 16.79 21.06
N GLU A 181 -21.72 15.69 21.22
CA GLU A 181 -21.64 14.52 20.35
C GLU A 181 -22.12 14.80 18.92
N GLN A 182 -23.15 15.64 18.79
CA GLN A 182 -23.68 16.04 17.50
C GLN A 182 -22.67 16.90 16.74
N GLU A 183 -22.03 17.86 17.41
CA GLU A 183 -20.94 18.65 16.83
C GLU A 183 -19.76 17.77 16.41
N ALA A 184 -19.35 16.84 17.28
CA ALA A 184 -18.29 15.89 16.97
C ALA A 184 -18.67 14.97 15.78
N CYS A 185 -19.94 14.59 15.66
CA CYS A 185 -20.45 13.84 14.51
C CYS A 185 -20.33 14.63 13.21
N GLU A 186 -20.72 15.90 13.20
CA GLU A 186 -20.60 16.74 12.00
C GLU A 186 -19.14 16.97 11.62
N PHE A 187 -18.26 17.20 12.60
CA PHE A 187 -16.82 17.27 12.38
C PHE A 187 -16.28 15.98 11.75
N ALA A 188 -16.60 14.81 12.33
CA ALA A 188 -16.15 13.52 11.82
C ALA A 188 -16.68 13.22 10.40
N LYS A 189 -17.91 13.65 10.08
CA LYS A 189 -18.46 13.54 8.72
C LYS A 189 -17.68 14.40 7.73
N ALA A 190 -17.39 15.64 8.08
CA ALA A 190 -16.63 16.55 7.23
C ALA A 190 -15.22 16.00 6.96
N GLU A 191 -14.57 15.50 8.01
CA GLU A 191 -13.24 14.89 7.90
C GLU A 191 -13.24 13.62 7.06
N THR A 192 -14.23 12.75 7.24
CA THR A 192 -14.37 11.54 6.41
C THR A 192 -14.52 11.91 4.94
N ARG A 193 -15.35 12.91 4.62
CA ARG A 193 -15.51 13.40 3.24
C ARG A 193 -14.20 13.95 2.68
N ARG A 194 -13.49 14.76 3.47
CA ARG A 194 -12.19 15.31 3.10
C ARG A 194 -11.19 14.20 2.77
N ASN A 195 -11.09 13.17 3.62
CA ASN A 195 -10.20 12.04 3.40
C ASN A 195 -10.58 11.26 2.14
N THR A 196 -11.87 11.00 1.90
CA THR A 196 -12.32 10.36 0.66
C THR A 196 -11.91 11.17 -0.56
N THR A 197 -12.07 12.50 -0.55
CA THR A 197 -11.64 13.36 -1.66
C THR A 197 -10.12 13.30 -1.89
N LEU A 198 -9.32 13.28 -0.82
CA LEU A 198 -7.87 13.16 -0.93
C LEU A 198 -7.44 11.78 -1.46
N GLU A 199 -8.09 10.71 -1.00
CA GLU A 199 -7.86 9.34 -1.50
C GLU A 199 -8.22 9.21 -2.98
N ASP A 200 -9.37 9.75 -3.40
CA ASP A 200 -9.80 9.74 -4.80
C ASP A 200 -8.84 10.51 -5.70
N GLU A 201 -8.38 11.69 -5.25
CA GLU A 201 -7.40 12.50 -5.97
C GLU A 201 -6.04 11.79 -6.08
N ALA A 202 -5.57 11.17 -5.00
CA ALA A 202 -4.33 10.38 -5.04
C ALA A 202 -4.46 9.18 -5.98
N LEU A 203 -5.60 8.48 -5.97
CA LEU A 203 -5.86 7.37 -6.90
C LEU A 203 -5.95 7.86 -8.36
N ARG A 204 -6.51 9.04 -8.60
CA ARG A 204 -6.53 9.67 -9.93
C ARG A 204 -5.11 9.93 -10.43
N GLN A 205 -4.29 10.58 -9.62
CA GLN A 205 -2.88 10.87 -9.94
C GLN A 205 -2.07 9.58 -10.19
N MET A 206 -2.27 8.55 -9.37
CA MET A 206 -1.63 7.24 -9.60
C MET A 206 -2.03 6.67 -10.96
N ARG A 207 -3.32 6.64 -11.29
CA ARG A 207 -3.80 6.14 -12.59
C ARG A 207 -3.21 6.90 -13.77
N GLU A 208 -3.13 8.22 -13.66
CA GLU A 208 -2.50 9.08 -14.68
C GLU A 208 -1.03 8.72 -14.85
N SER A 209 -0.26 8.63 -13.75
CA SER A 209 1.15 8.24 -13.81
C SER A 209 1.37 6.82 -14.38
N PHE A 210 0.46 5.87 -14.09
CA PHE A 210 0.51 4.54 -14.68
C PHE A 210 0.24 4.57 -16.18
N SER A 211 -0.71 5.39 -16.63
CA SER A 211 -0.98 5.58 -18.06
C SER A 211 0.22 6.17 -18.78
N ASP A 212 0.85 7.20 -18.20
CA ASP A 212 2.03 7.85 -18.77
C ASP A 212 3.21 6.86 -18.88
N LEU A 213 3.43 6.06 -17.85
CA LEU A 213 4.45 5.00 -17.86
C LEU A 213 4.15 3.93 -18.92
N GLN A 214 2.90 3.54 -19.08
CA GLN A 214 2.48 2.58 -20.08
C GLN A 214 2.71 3.11 -21.50
N ASP A 215 2.38 4.37 -21.75
CA ASP A 215 2.64 5.04 -23.02
C ASP A 215 4.14 5.16 -23.32
N GLU A 216 4.95 5.48 -22.32
CA GLU A 216 6.40 5.55 -22.46
C GLU A 216 7.01 4.18 -22.79
N ILE A 217 6.60 3.11 -22.10
CA ILE A 217 7.04 1.75 -22.42
C ILE A 217 6.65 1.36 -23.85
N ARG A 218 5.45 1.73 -24.30
CA ARG A 218 5.00 1.48 -25.67
C ARG A 218 5.91 2.18 -26.68
N ARG A 219 6.19 3.47 -26.51
CA ARG A 219 7.11 4.22 -27.39
C ARG A 219 8.50 3.59 -27.42
N GLN A 220 9.06 3.24 -26.27
CA GLN A 220 10.36 2.59 -26.20
C GLN A 220 10.39 1.23 -26.93
N ASN A 221 9.30 0.49 -26.92
CA ASN A 221 9.20 -0.77 -27.66
C ASN A 221 9.08 -0.54 -29.18
N GLU A 222 8.36 0.50 -29.60
CA GLU A 222 8.29 0.92 -31.00
C GLU A 222 9.69 1.33 -31.51
N ASP A 223 10.38 2.21 -30.77
CA ASP A 223 11.75 2.65 -31.09
C ASP A 223 12.74 1.48 -31.18
N LYS A 224 12.67 0.53 -30.23
CA LYS A 224 13.50 -0.68 -30.26
C LYS A 224 13.21 -1.55 -31.46
N THR A 225 11.95 -1.65 -31.86
CA THR A 225 11.54 -2.45 -33.02
C THR A 225 12.09 -1.84 -34.30
N GLU A 226 11.94 -0.53 -34.47
CA GLU A 226 12.51 0.22 -35.60
C GLU A 226 14.04 0.10 -35.67
N TRP A 227 14.71 0.18 -34.52
CA TRP A 227 16.16 -0.01 -34.44
C TRP A 227 16.58 -1.44 -34.86
N ILE A 228 15.87 -2.46 -34.38
CA ILE A 228 16.12 -3.86 -34.77
C ILE A 228 15.92 -4.07 -36.27
N GLU A 229 14.88 -3.47 -36.86
CA GLU A 229 14.62 -3.53 -38.30
C GLU A 229 15.73 -2.85 -39.09
N THR A 230 16.16 -1.67 -38.67
CA THR A 230 17.28 -0.93 -39.29
C THR A 230 18.59 -1.73 -39.26
N VAL A 231 18.91 -2.34 -38.11
CA VAL A 231 20.10 -3.20 -37.96
C VAL A 231 19.99 -4.44 -38.85
N ARG A 232 18.81 -5.06 -38.92
CA ARG A 232 18.53 -6.23 -39.76
C ARG A 232 18.74 -5.89 -41.24
N ASP A 233 18.20 -4.78 -41.72
CA ASP A 233 18.35 -4.35 -43.11
C ASP A 233 19.80 -4.03 -43.46
N SER A 234 20.50 -3.36 -42.54
CA SER A 234 21.93 -3.08 -42.67
C SER A 234 22.75 -4.38 -42.75
N TYR A 235 22.42 -5.38 -41.92
CA TYR A 235 23.07 -6.69 -41.93
C TYR A 235 22.83 -7.43 -43.25
N TYR A 236 21.59 -7.46 -43.77
CA TYR A 236 21.31 -8.10 -45.05
C TYR A 236 22.02 -7.40 -46.22
N SER A 237 22.06 -6.08 -46.22
CA SER A 237 22.82 -5.29 -47.21
C SER A 237 24.32 -5.63 -47.18
N PHE A 238 24.92 -5.68 -45.99
CA PHE A 238 26.31 -6.06 -45.81
C PHE A 238 26.59 -7.50 -46.27
N MET A 239 25.71 -8.44 -45.94
CA MET A 239 25.85 -9.84 -46.36
C MET A 239 25.76 -9.99 -47.89
N GLU A 240 24.86 -9.25 -48.53
CA GLU A 240 24.75 -9.23 -49.99
C GLU A 240 26.00 -8.61 -50.64
N GLN A 241 26.55 -7.54 -50.08
CA GLN A 241 27.80 -6.95 -50.54
C GLN A 241 28.98 -7.94 -50.38
N ASN A 242 29.08 -8.63 -49.24
CA ASN A 242 30.09 -9.66 -49.02
C ASN A 242 29.96 -10.80 -50.02
N LYS A 243 28.74 -11.26 -50.30
CA LYS A 243 28.49 -12.30 -51.31
C LYS A 243 29.00 -11.85 -52.68
N ARG A 244 28.70 -10.62 -53.09
CA ARG A 244 29.22 -10.02 -54.34
C ARG A 244 30.74 -9.92 -54.34
N ASN A 245 31.36 -9.50 -53.24
CA ASN A 245 32.82 -9.43 -53.12
C ASN A 245 33.47 -10.81 -53.23
N VAL A 246 32.90 -11.82 -52.57
CA VAL A 246 33.35 -13.22 -52.68
C VAL A 246 33.22 -13.69 -54.14
N GLU A 247 32.09 -13.44 -54.79
CA GLU A 247 31.90 -13.80 -56.21
C GLU A 247 32.89 -13.08 -57.14
N ASN A 248 33.13 -11.79 -56.93
CA ASN A 248 34.07 -10.98 -57.72
C ASN A 248 35.54 -11.39 -57.49
N SER A 249 35.88 -11.91 -56.31
CA SER A 249 37.22 -12.39 -55.99
C SER A 249 37.51 -13.81 -56.48
N LYS A 250 36.48 -14.64 -56.74
CA LYS A 250 36.63 -15.99 -57.35
C LYS A 250 37.50 -16.01 -58.61
N PRO A 251 37.30 -15.16 -59.64
CA PRO A 251 38.14 -15.17 -60.83
C PRO A 251 39.61 -14.82 -60.54
N MET A 252 39.86 -13.90 -59.60
CA MET A 252 41.22 -13.57 -59.18
C MET A 252 41.87 -14.72 -58.42
N ALA A 253 41.15 -15.39 -57.51
CA ALA A 253 41.61 -16.60 -56.83
C ALA A 253 41.89 -17.75 -57.81
N ALA A 254 41.06 -17.92 -58.85
CA ALA A 254 41.29 -18.91 -59.90
C ALA A 254 42.53 -18.59 -60.74
N LYS A 255 42.77 -17.30 -61.06
CA LYS A 255 44.01 -16.86 -61.72
C LYS A 255 45.24 -17.13 -60.85
N LEU A 256 45.19 -16.82 -59.56
CA LEU A 256 46.29 -17.10 -58.63
C LEU A 256 46.59 -18.60 -58.55
N LYS A 257 45.57 -19.46 -58.48
CA LYS A 257 45.77 -20.93 -58.56
C LYS A 257 46.45 -21.39 -59.86
N ARG A 258 46.10 -20.78 -60.99
CA ARG A 258 46.78 -21.06 -62.28
C ARG A 258 48.23 -20.60 -62.27
N VAL A 259 48.50 -19.42 -61.73
CA VAL A 259 49.88 -18.91 -61.59
C VAL A 259 50.71 -19.83 -60.69
N GLU A 260 50.14 -20.29 -59.57
CA GLU A 260 50.80 -21.24 -58.67
C GLU A 260 51.10 -22.57 -59.37
N ALA A 261 50.14 -23.10 -60.15
CA ALA A 261 50.36 -24.31 -60.95
C ALA A 261 51.47 -24.14 -61.99
N ASN A 262 51.45 -23.02 -62.73
CA ASN A 262 52.49 -22.69 -63.71
C ASN A 262 53.87 -22.50 -63.05
N GLN A 263 53.93 -21.89 -61.87
CA GLN A 263 55.17 -21.77 -61.10
C GLN A 263 55.70 -23.14 -60.68
N LYS A 264 54.85 -24.05 -60.20
CA LYS A 264 55.25 -25.44 -59.88
C LYS A 264 55.77 -26.17 -61.11
N GLU A 265 55.14 -25.98 -62.27
CA GLU A 265 55.59 -26.57 -63.52
C GLU A 265 56.95 -26.02 -63.97
N ASN A 266 57.13 -24.69 -63.93
CA ASN A 266 58.42 -24.06 -64.23
C ASN A 266 59.54 -24.55 -63.30
N ILE A 267 59.27 -24.65 -61.98
CA ILE A 267 60.22 -25.20 -61.02
C ILE A 267 60.58 -26.65 -61.42
N THR A 268 59.58 -27.47 -61.76
CA THR A 268 59.80 -28.86 -62.17
C THR A 268 60.65 -28.95 -63.44
N GLN A 269 60.39 -28.08 -64.43
CA GLN A 269 61.19 -28.01 -65.66
C GLN A 269 62.62 -27.54 -65.37
N MET A 270 62.80 -26.53 -64.52
CA MET A 270 64.13 -26.09 -64.09
C MET A 270 64.90 -27.20 -63.37
N THR A 271 64.24 -27.98 -62.51
CA THR A 271 64.86 -29.15 -61.86
C THR A 271 65.31 -30.18 -62.90
N ARG A 272 64.48 -30.51 -63.90
CA ARG A 272 64.90 -31.42 -64.99
C ARG A 272 66.09 -30.90 -65.78
N TYR A 273 66.09 -29.61 -66.12
CA TYR A 273 67.23 -28.99 -66.80
C TYR A 273 68.50 -29.02 -65.94
N MET A 274 68.38 -28.81 -64.62
CA MET A 274 69.52 -28.99 -63.72
C MET A 274 70.01 -30.43 -63.68
N ASP A 275 69.11 -31.41 -63.62
CA ASP A 275 69.46 -32.83 -63.63
C ASP A 275 70.14 -33.23 -64.95
N GLU A 276 69.66 -32.72 -66.09
CA GLU A 276 70.28 -32.91 -67.40
C GLU A 276 71.67 -32.25 -67.48
N CYS A 277 71.82 -31.03 -66.96
CA CYS A 277 73.11 -30.36 -66.85
C CYS A 277 74.08 -31.15 -65.95
N GLN A 278 73.60 -31.70 -64.83
CA GLN A 278 74.39 -32.57 -63.95
C GLN A 278 74.77 -33.87 -64.67
N HIS A 279 73.86 -34.48 -65.42
CA HIS A 279 74.14 -35.67 -66.21
C HIS A 279 75.17 -35.39 -67.32
N LEU A 280 75.08 -34.24 -67.99
CA LEU A 280 76.07 -33.81 -68.98
C LEU A 280 77.42 -33.55 -68.32
N ALA A 281 77.45 -32.93 -67.15
CA ALA A 281 78.68 -32.71 -66.39
C ALA A 281 79.36 -34.04 -66.00
N THR A 282 78.61 -35.02 -65.49
CA THR A 282 79.15 -36.35 -65.19
C THR A 282 79.63 -37.08 -66.46
N LYS A 283 78.93 -36.92 -67.59
CA LYS A 283 79.34 -37.51 -68.87
C LYS A 283 80.59 -36.86 -69.46
N ILE A 284 80.79 -35.57 -69.23
CA ILE A 284 82.03 -34.85 -69.56
C ILE A 284 83.17 -35.34 -68.65
N GLU A 285 82.92 -35.52 -67.36
CA GLU A 285 83.89 -36.11 -66.43
C GLU A 285 84.28 -37.53 -66.83
N GLU A 286 83.32 -38.39 -67.20
CA GLU A 286 83.59 -39.74 -67.72
C GLU A 286 84.44 -39.69 -68.99
N LYS A 287 84.13 -38.82 -69.96
CA LYS A 287 84.95 -38.64 -71.16
C LYS A 287 86.35 -38.08 -70.86
N LEU A 288 86.48 -37.22 -69.85
CA LEU A 288 87.78 -36.74 -69.37
C LEU A 288 88.56 -37.83 -68.64
N MET A 289 87.88 -38.78 -67.97
CA MET A 289 88.52 -39.99 -67.43
C MET A 289 88.93 -40.96 -68.54
N GLU A 290 88.10 -41.17 -69.57
CA GLU A 290 88.46 -41.99 -70.75
C GLU A 290 89.62 -41.36 -71.54
N LEU A 291 89.65 -40.03 -71.69
CA LEU A 291 90.76 -39.33 -72.31
C LEU A 291 92.04 -39.48 -71.48
N ARG A 292 91.97 -39.33 -70.15
CA ARG A 292 93.10 -39.62 -69.26
C ARG A 292 93.57 -41.07 -69.34
N SER A 293 92.65 -42.02 -69.40
CA SER A 293 92.98 -43.45 -69.54
C SER A 293 93.60 -43.78 -70.90
N ARG A 294 93.17 -43.11 -71.98
CA ARG A 294 93.82 -43.19 -73.31
C ARG A 294 95.16 -42.47 -73.37
N GLU A 295 95.34 -41.41 -72.60
CA GLU A 295 96.62 -40.71 -72.46
C GLU A 295 97.61 -41.55 -71.65
N GLU A 296 97.13 -42.27 -70.62
CA GLU A 296 97.89 -43.29 -69.89
C GLU A 296 98.23 -44.53 -70.75
N GLU A 297 97.32 -45.00 -71.63
CA GLU A 297 97.62 -46.06 -72.61
C GLU A 297 98.66 -45.61 -73.65
N LYS A 298 98.58 -44.36 -74.13
CA LYS A 298 99.59 -43.78 -75.04
C LYS A 298 100.93 -43.48 -74.34
N GLN A 299 100.92 -43.21 -73.04
CA GLN A 299 102.13 -43.10 -72.22
C GLN A 299 102.80 -44.47 -72.03
N MET A 300 102.01 -45.55 -71.86
CA MET A 300 102.53 -46.92 -71.71
C MET A 300 103.07 -47.54 -73.02
N GLU A 301 102.62 -47.08 -74.19
CA GLU A 301 103.14 -47.54 -75.49
C GLU A 301 104.43 -46.81 -75.93
N HIS A 302 104.74 -45.65 -75.33
CA HIS A 302 105.89 -44.81 -75.70
C HIS A 302 107.12 -44.93 -74.76
N ASP A 303 106.96 -45.52 -73.56
CA ASP A 303 108.02 -45.66 -72.54
C ASP A 303 108.85 -46.98 -72.61
N ARG A 304 109.04 -47.54 -73.82
CA ARG A 304 110.05 -48.60 -74.09
C ARG A 304 111.26 -48.19 -74.91
N THR A 305 111.40 -46.93 -75.31
CA THR A 305 112.68 -46.42 -75.84
C THR A 305 112.81 -44.91 -75.62
N SER A 306 113.40 -44.58 -74.46
CA SER A 306 114.25 -43.41 -74.10
C SER A 306 114.77 -42.52 -75.24
N PRO A 307 115.34 -41.32 -74.96
CA PRO A 307 114.99 -40.27 -73.97
C PRO A 307 115.07 -38.85 -74.58
N GLY A 308 114.56 -37.81 -73.88
CA GLY A 308 115.22 -36.50 -73.94
C GLY A 308 114.38 -35.22 -74.00
N CYS A 309 114.66 -34.35 -73.02
CA CYS A 309 114.74 -32.88 -73.07
C CYS A 309 113.49 -31.98 -73.23
N SER A 310 113.18 -31.26 -72.12
CA SER A 310 113.17 -29.78 -71.95
C SER A 310 112.46 -28.91 -73.04
N ARG A 311 111.67 -27.86 -72.78
CA ARG A 311 111.81 -26.76 -71.81
C ARG A 311 110.66 -25.70 -72.05
N THR A 312 110.13 -25.11 -70.97
CA THR A 312 109.68 -23.69 -70.78
C THR A 312 108.59 -22.99 -71.64
N GLY A 313 107.67 -22.28 -70.93
CA GLY A 313 107.55 -20.82 -71.10
C GLY A 313 106.17 -20.13 -70.97
N TYR A 314 106.14 -19.06 -70.14
CA TYR A 314 105.27 -17.85 -70.12
C TYR A 314 103.83 -17.93 -69.53
N LYS A 315 103.50 -17.31 -68.38
CA LYS A 315 103.26 -15.88 -68.02
C LYS A 315 102.16 -15.17 -68.84
N LYS A 316 101.11 -14.62 -68.17
CA LYS A 316 100.96 -13.17 -67.79
C LYS A 316 99.48 -12.72 -67.57
N LYS A 317 99.17 -12.31 -66.32
CA LYS A 317 98.43 -11.12 -65.79
C LYS A 317 96.99 -10.68 -66.20
N HIS A 318 96.20 -10.44 -65.13
CA HIS A 318 95.37 -9.27 -64.71
C HIS A 318 94.31 -8.59 -65.61
N TYR A 319 93.10 -8.37 -65.07
CA TYR A 319 92.44 -7.12 -64.57
C TYR A 319 90.94 -7.46 -64.32
N GLY A 320 90.23 -7.16 -63.22
CA GLY A 320 89.74 -5.87 -62.68
C GLY A 320 88.19 -6.01 -62.48
N VAL A 321 87.58 -5.89 -61.28
CA VAL A 321 86.97 -4.66 -60.66
C VAL A 321 85.63 -4.29 -61.36
N ASP A 322 84.44 -3.99 -60.77
CA ASP A 322 83.94 -3.64 -59.42
C ASP A 322 82.38 -3.81 -59.32
N LYS A 323 81.86 -3.64 -58.09
CA LYS A 323 80.45 -3.62 -57.54
C LYS A 323 79.48 -2.51 -58.12
N PRO A 324 78.38 -2.08 -57.44
CA PRO A 324 77.04 -2.65 -57.17
C PRO A 324 75.88 -1.64 -57.54
N TYR A 325 74.59 -1.94 -57.26
CA TYR A 325 73.56 -1.04 -56.62
C TYR A 325 72.11 -1.55 -56.78
N CYS A 326 71.28 -1.08 -55.83
CA CYS A 326 69.88 -1.36 -55.50
C CYS A 326 68.81 -1.15 -56.59
N GLY A 327 67.67 -1.82 -56.35
CA GLY A 327 66.33 -1.55 -56.87
C GLY A 327 65.32 -2.38 -56.11
#